data_AF-A0A7V5R0F2-F1
#
_entry.id   AF-A0A7V5R0F2-F1
#
_cell.length_a   1.000
_cell.length_b   1.000
_cell.length_c   1.000
_cell.angle_alpha   90.00
_cell.angle_beta   90.00
_cell.angle_gamma   90.00
#
_symmetry.space_group_name_H-M   'P 1'
#
loop_
_entity.id
_entity.type
_entity.pdbx_description
1 polymer ?
#
loop_
_entity_poly.entity_id
_entity_poly.type
_entity_poly.pdbx_seq_one_letter_code
_entity_poly.pdbx_strand_id
1 'polypeptide(L)'
;MSEQSHASKQWLWLLIIGFILIAIATFVIHSHGWLKGILLGVGGLLVVFASSEMMIHAVDGFAKRKKMNSFVAGTMAGLSSNIPELVMLAFVLMATPRVGFIVTVLTLHVGAAAFGLYCGMLPRDVEGNAELPKPLVGLSTDLYAAAAGVFFSIGVIMLLMKAFSSSADASAALSSTDLYVFGGILLLIQLVAVTRLVKRFSKDHEPASAEDVPVQKETNEKLMPMGVIVLFGVVGLLVSIVGGHSVGEFAGILVNKLADAGYSEMFGAIILSVFASAGAFVMIGTAHFKRKYSIAMANASGAITQVPFLVLPIAMIILAA
;
A
#
# COMPACT_ATOMS: atom_id res chain seq x y z
N MET A 1 25.68 13.53 0.32
CA MET A 1 24.50 13.24 -0.53
C MET A 1 24.66 13.94 -1.88
N SER A 2 25.45 13.39 -2.80
CA SER A 2 25.70 13.98 -4.14
C SER A 2 25.22 13.11 -5.30
N GLU A 3 24.42 12.07 -5.04
CA GLU A 3 23.78 11.19 -6.05
C GLU A 3 22.24 11.33 -6.10
N GLN A 4 21.67 12.34 -5.44
CA GLN A 4 20.23 12.61 -5.51
C GLN A 4 19.77 13.22 -6.85
N SER A 5 20.68 13.64 -7.74
CA SER A 5 20.27 14.29 -9.00
C SER A 5 19.70 13.32 -10.04
N HIS A 6 20.04 12.02 -9.98
CA HIS A 6 19.47 11.00 -10.88
C HIS A 6 18.19 10.34 -10.34
N ALA A 7 17.98 10.32 -9.02
CA ALA A 7 16.71 9.93 -8.41
C ALA A 7 15.63 11.03 -8.53
N SER A 8 16.04 12.29 -8.70
CA SER A 8 15.16 13.47 -8.68
C SER A 8 14.11 13.56 -9.79
N LYS A 9 14.20 12.76 -10.86
CA LYS A 9 13.31 12.86 -12.03
C LYS A 9 12.66 11.54 -12.45
N GLN A 10 12.90 10.43 -11.75
CA GLN A 10 12.34 9.13 -12.15
C GLN A 10 10.80 9.14 -12.06
N TRP A 11 10.25 9.70 -10.98
CA TRP A 11 8.80 9.86 -10.82
C TRP A 11 8.17 10.68 -11.95
N LEU A 12 8.87 11.70 -12.46
CA LEU A 12 8.40 12.52 -13.57
C LEU A 12 8.31 11.71 -14.86
N TRP A 13 9.30 10.84 -15.12
CA TRP A 13 9.25 9.93 -16.26
C TRP A 13 8.12 8.90 -16.13
N LEU A 14 7.93 8.32 -14.94
CA LEU A 14 6.80 7.41 -14.67
C LEU A 14 5.46 8.12 -14.94
N LEU A 15 5.34 9.38 -14.49
CA LEU A 15 4.16 10.21 -14.72
C LEU A 15 3.91 10.44 -16.20
N ILE A 16 4.92 10.91 -16.94
CA ILE A 16 4.80 11.22 -18.38
C ILE A 16 4.46 9.97 -19.17
N ILE A 17 5.19 8.87 -18.97
CA ILE A 17 4.94 7.60 -19.65
C ILE A 17 3.55 7.08 -19.29
N GLY A 18 3.18 7.12 -18.02
CA GLY A 18 1.86 6.71 -17.56
C GLY A 18 0.72 7.47 -18.23
N PHE A 19 0.82 8.81 -18.29
CA PHE A 19 -0.17 9.63 -18.99
C PHE A 19 -0.21 9.36 -20.50
N ILE A 20 0.93 9.13 -21.14
CA ILE A 20 0.97 8.78 -22.57
C ILE A 20 0.24 7.45 -22.81
N LEU A 21 0.49 6.43 -21.98
CA LEU A 21 -0.17 5.13 -22.11
C LEU A 21 -1.67 5.23 -21.91
N ILE A 22 -2.11 5.98 -20.89
CA ILE A 22 -3.54 6.26 -20.65
C ILE A 22 -4.14 7.00 -21.84
N ALA A 23 -3.49 8.07 -22.33
CA ALA A 23 -3.98 8.83 -23.47
C ALA A 23 -4.10 7.98 -24.75
N ILE A 24 -3.13 7.12 -25.02
CA ILE A 24 -3.20 6.17 -26.15
C ILE A 24 -4.39 5.22 -25.96
N ALA A 25 -4.57 4.68 -24.76
CA ALA A 25 -5.67 3.75 -24.47
C ALA A 25 -7.05 4.41 -24.57
N THR A 26 -7.17 5.68 -24.21
CA THR A 26 -8.44 6.43 -24.20
C THR A 26 -8.77 7.02 -25.57
N PHE A 27 -7.81 7.63 -26.26
CA PHE A 27 -8.07 8.42 -27.48
C PHE A 27 -7.69 7.72 -28.78
N VAL A 28 -6.76 6.76 -28.76
CA VAL A 28 -6.30 6.07 -29.98
C VAL A 28 -7.00 4.73 -30.12
N ILE A 29 -7.12 3.98 -29.03
CA ILE A 29 -7.70 2.63 -29.06
C ILE A 29 -9.20 2.70 -28.77
N HIS A 30 -9.97 2.62 -29.84
CA HIS A 30 -11.44 2.68 -29.78
C HIS A 30 -12.08 1.33 -29.42
N SER A 31 -11.36 0.22 -29.54
CA SER A 31 -11.87 -1.11 -29.21
C SER A 31 -11.68 -1.47 -27.73
N HIS A 32 -12.72 -2.04 -27.11
CA HIS A 32 -12.67 -2.56 -25.74
C HIS A 32 -12.00 -3.95 -25.70
N GLY A 33 -10.71 -3.98 -26.07
CA GLY A 33 -9.89 -5.19 -26.12
C GLY A 33 -8.84 -5.26 -25.00
N TRP A 34 -8.16 -6.41 -24.92
CA TRP A 34 -7.06 -6.66 -23.99
C TRP A 34 -5.96 -5.59 -24.03
N LEU A 35 -5.64 -5.09 -25.23
CA LEU A 35 -4.63 -4.05 -25.40
C LEU A 35 -5.00 -2.76 -24.66
N LYS A 36 -6.27 -2.32 -24.75
CA LYS A 36 -6.77 -1.15 -24.00
C LYS A 36 -6.65 -1.39 -22.50
N GLY A 37 -7.09 -2.56 -22.02
CA GLY A 37 -6.96 -2.94 -20.62
C GLY A 37 -5.52 -2.89 -20.12
N ILE A 38 -4.57 -3.50 -20.85
CA ILE A 38 -3.15 -3.52 -20.46
C ILE A 38 -2.57 -2.11 -20.39
N LEU A 39 -2.87 -1.26 -21.38
CA LEU A 39 -2.36 0.12 -21.40
C LEU A 39 -2.94 0.97 -20.26
N LEU A 40 -4.23 0.80 -19.95
CA LEU A 40 -4.87 1.46 -18.80
C LEU A 40 -4.30 0.96 -17.48
N GLY A 41 -4.09 -0.35 -17.34
CA GLY A 41 -3.53 -0.94 -16.13
C GLY A 41 -2.11 -0.47 -15.89
N VAL A 42 -1.21 -0.70 -16.84
CA VAL A 42 0.21 -0.30 -16.74
C VAL A 42 0.33 1.22 -16.63
N GLY A 43 -0.36 1.97 -17.49
CA GLY A 43 -0.36 3.43 -17.45
C GLY A 43 -0.86 3.98 -16.12
N GLY A 44 -2.00 3.46 -15.64
CA GLY A 44 -2.59 3.82 -14.36
C GLY A 44 -1.66 3.55 -13.19
N LEU A 45 -1.02 2.38 -13.14
CA LEU A 45 -0.06 2.01 -12.09
C LEU A 45 1.16 2.95 -12.06
N LEU A 46 1.72 3.28 -13.23
CA LEU A 46 2.85 4.23 -13.31
C LEU A 46 2.46 5.61 -12.78
N VAL A 47 1.25 6.08 -13.11
CA VAL A 47 0.70 7.34 -12.60
C VAL A 47 0.49 7.29 -11.08
N VAL A 48 -0.05 6.18 -10.55
CA VAL A 48 -0.22 5.98 -9.10
C VAL A 48 1.13 6.00 -8.38
N PHE A 49 2.17 5.34 -8.91
CA PHE A 49 3.51 5.37 -8.31
C PHE A 49 4.13 6.76 -8.32
N ALA A 50 3.98 7.49 -9.43
CA ALA A 50 4.44 8.88 -9.49
C ALA A 50 3.70 9.76 -8.47
N SER A 51 2.40 9.52 -8.27
CA SER A 51 1.62 10.19 -7.23
C SER A 51 2.12 9.86 -5.81
N SER A 52 2.43 8.60 -5.51
CA SER A 52 2.98 8.20 -4.20
C SER A 52 4.29 8.93 -3.90
N GLU A 53 5.18 9.08 -4.88
CA GLU A 53 6.43 9.86 -4.73
C GLU A 53 6.17 11.35 -4.48
N MET A 54 5.17 11.95 -5.16
CA MET A 54 4.77 13.33 -4.88
C MET A 54 4.24 13.50 -3.45
N MET A 55 3.47 12.54 -2.95
CA MET A 55 2.98 12.53 -1.57
C MET A 55 4.13 12.42 -0.56
N ILE A 56 5.14 11.58 -0.84
CA ILE A 56 6.36 11.46 -0.02
C ILE A 56 7.10 12.80 0.00
N HIS A 57 7.32 13.44 -1.16
CA HIS A 57 7.98 14.75 -1.23
C HIS A 57 7.25 15.85 -0.45
N ALA A 58 5.91 15.86 -0.48
CA ALA A 58 5.12 16.79 0.32
C ALA A 58 5.37 16.57 1.83
N VAL A 59 5.35 15.33 2.29
CA VAL A 59 5.60 15.00 3.69
C VAL A 59 7.03 15.29 4.12
N ASP A 60 8.02 14.92 3.31
CA ASP A 60 9.43 15.18 3.60
C ASP A 60 9.70 16.68 3.74
N GLY A 61 9.15 17.49 2.83
CA GLY A 61 9.23 18.94 2.91
C GLY A 61 8.58 19.48 4.19
N PHE A 62 7.42 18.95 4.56
CA PHE A 62 6.73 19.32 5.81
C PHE A 62 7.52 18.91 7.06
N ALA A 63 8.03 17.68 7.08
CA ALA A 63 8.80 17.11 8.18
C ALA A 63 10.10 17.88 8.44
N LYS A 64 10.84 18.22 7.37
CA LYS A 64 12.04 19.06 7.45
C LYS A 64 11.74 20.44 8.04
N ARG A 65 10.62 21.06 7.65
CA ARG A 65 10.20 22.36 8.22
C ARG A 65 9.80 22.27 9.69
N LYS A 66 9.18 21.16 10.10
CA LYS A 66 8.80 20.90 11.50
C LYS A 66 9.94 20.32 12.34
N LYS A 67 11.13 20.11 11.76
CA LYS A 67 12.29 19.48 12.41
C LYS A 67 11.92 18.14 13.06
N MET A 68 11.06 17.37 12.38
CA MET A 68 10.73 16.02 12.81
C MET A 68 11.97 15.12 12.69
N ASN A 69 12.11 14.15 13.59
CA ASN A 69 13.16 13.15 13.44
C ASN A 69 12.89 12.26 12.22
N SER A 70 13.94 11.59 11.72
CA SER A 70 13.87 10.75 10.51
C SER A 70 12.84 9.63 10.61
N PHE A 71 12.62 9.12 11.82
CA PHE A 71 11.68 8.03 12.08
C PHE A 71 10.21 8.48 11.93
N VAL A 72 9.84 9.60 12.57
CA VAL A 72 8.50 10.19 12.47
C VAL A 72 8.24 10.65 11.03
N ALA A 73 9.23 11.28 10.39
CA ALA A 73 9.15 11.66 8.98
C ALA A 73 8.90 10.43 8.08
N GLY A 74 9.66 9.36 8.26
CA GLY A 74 9.48 8.10 7.53
C GLY A 74 8.11 7.44 7.77
N THR A 75 7.60 7.51 9.00
CA THR A 75 6.26 6.99 9.34
C THR A 75 5.16 7.78 8.63
N MET A 76 5.24 9.11 8.65
CA MET A 76 4.28 9.96 7.94
C MET A 76 4.37 9.80 6.42
N ALA A 77 5.58 9.63 5.88
CA ALA A 77 5.79 9.40 4.46
C ALA A 77 5.15 8.08 4.02
N GLY A 78 5.37 7.00 4.78
CA GLY A 78 4.75 5.69 4.52
C GLY A 78 3.22 5.70 4.63
N LEU A 79 2.64 6.46 5.56
CA LEU A 79 1.18 6.61 5.62
C LEU A 79 0.63 7.41 4.43
N SER A 80 1.37 8.44 4.01
CA SER A 80 0.93 9.32 2.91
C SER A 80 1.11 8.69 1.54
N SER A 81 2.11 7.81 1.37
CA SER A 81 2.31 7.04 0.13
C SER A 81 1.19 6.03 -0.15
N ASN A 82 0.39 5.70 0.86
CA ASN A 82 -0.79 4.82 0.71
C ASN A 82 -2.03 5.58 0.25
N ILE A 83 -2.07 6.92 0.32
CA ILE A 83 -3.23 7.69 -0.14
C ILE A 83 -3.54 7.39 -1.62
N PRO A 84 -2.56 7.40 -2.55
CA PRO A 84 -2.82 7.02 -3.94
C PRO A 84 -3.30 5.58 -4.12
N GLU A 85 -2.80 4.65 -3.31
CA GLU A 85 -3.26 3.25 -3.32
C GLU A 85 -4.72 3.14 -2.86
N LEU A 86 -5.11 3.87 -1.81
CA LEU A 86 -6.49 3.91 -1.33
C LEU A 86 -7.44 4.51 -2.37
N VAL A 87 -7.02 5.57 -3.08
CA VAL A 87 -7.80 6.16 -4.17
C VAL A 87 -7.97 5.15 -5.32
N MET A 88 -6.88 4.49 -5.71
CA MET A 88 -6.93 3.43 -6.73
C MET A 88 -7.86 2.29 -6.31
N LEU A 89 -7.75 1.83 -5.06
CA LEU A 89 -8.61 0.78 -4.53
C LEU A 89 -10.08 1.19 -4.53
N ALA A 90 -10.41 2.42 -4.18
CA ALA A 90 -11.77 2.93 -4.25
C ALA A 90 -12.36 2.79 -5.66
N PHE A 91 -11.59 3.11 -6.71
CA PHE A 91 -12.02 2.91 -8.10
C PHE A 91 -12.20 1.43 -8.46
N VAL A 92 -11.31 0.56 -8.00
CA VAL A 92 -11.43 -0.90 -8.21
C VAL A 92 -12.66 -1.46 -7.51
N LEU A 93 -12.94 -1.01 -6.29
CA LEU A 93 -14.13 -1.40 -5.51
C LEU A 93 -15.41 -0.88 -6.17
N MET A 94 -15.42 0.36 -6.68
CA MET A 94 -16.57 0.89 -7.43
C MET A 94 -16.82 0.13 -8.74
N ALA A 95 -15.76 -0.27 -9.45
CA ALA A 95 -15.89 -1.02 -10.70
C ALA A 95 -16.32 -2.47 -10.48
N THR A 96 -15.76 -3.13 -9.46
CA THR A 96 -15.96 -4.56 -9.18
C THR A 96 -15.94 -4.85 -7.67
N PRO A 97 -17.01 -4.58 -6.90
CA PRO A 97 -16.98 -4.61 -5.44
C PRO A 97 -16.50 -5.93 -4.84
N ARG A 98 -17.03 -7.05 -5.35
CA ARG A 98 -16.66 -8.40 -4.90
C ARG A 98 -15.20 -8.72 -5.22
N VAL A 99 -14.76 -8.45 -6.45
CA VAL A 99 -13.38 -8.71 -6.86
C VAL A 99 -12.43 -7.79 -6.09
N GLY A 100 -12.75 -6.51 -5.93
CA GLY A 100 -11.94 -5.55 -5.16
C GLY A 100 -11.78 -5.95 -3.69
N PHE A 101 -12.81 -6.52 -3.06
CA PHE A 101 -12.68 -7.09 -1.72
C PHE A 101 -11.72 -8.28 -1.70
N ILE A 102 -11.88 -9.23 -2.64
CA ILE A 102 -10.99 -10.40 -2.76
C ILE A 102 -9.56 -9.95 -3.03
N VAL A 103 -9.35 -8.96 -3.90
CA VAL A 103 -8.03 -8.37 -4.21
C VAL A 103 -7.40 -7.79 -2.94
N THR A 104 -8.14 -7.05 -2.14
CA THR A 104 -7.65 -6.50 -0.87
C THR A 104 -7.18 -7.61 0.08
N VAL A 105 -7.97 -8.66 0.25
CA VAL A 105 -7.63 -9.82 1.11
C VAL A 105 -6.45 -10.60 0.53
N LEU A 106 -6.39 -10.81 -0.78
CA LEU A 106 -5.26 -11.49 -1.42
C LEU A 106 -3.98 -10.67 -1.36
N THR A 107 -4.07 -9.34 -1.42
CA THR A 107 -2.91 -8.44 -1.29
C THR A 107 -2.25 -8.58 0.08
N LEU A 108 -3.02 -8.84 1.14
CA LEU A 108 -2.48 -9.20 2.46
C LEU A 108 -1.59 -10.45 2.37
N HIS A 109 -2.06 -11.49 1.69
CA HIS A 109 -1.32 -12.75 1.53
C HIS A 109 -0.10 -12.58 0.64
N VAL A 110 -0.22 -11.82 -0.46
CA VAL A 110 0.90 -11.50 -1.35
C VAL A 110 1.96 -10.69 -0.61
N GLY A 111 1.57 -9.70 0.18
CA GLY A 111 2.48 -8.92 1.04
C GLY A 111 3.14 -9.78 2.11
N ALA A 112 2.40 -10.68 2.75
CA ALA A 112 2.94 -11.63 3.72
C ALA A 112 3.94 -12.60 3.08
N ALA A 113 3.65 -13.11 1.88
CA ALA A 113 4.55 -13.95 1.10
C ALA A 113 5.82 -13.17 0.70
N ALA A 114 5.67 -11.92 0.25
CA ALA A 114 6.79 -11.03 -0.08
C ALA A 114 7.72 -10.83 1.12
N PHE A 115 7.15 -10.51 2.28
CA PHE A 115 7.88 -10.34 3.52
C PHE A 115 8.55 -11.64 3.95
N GLY A 116 7.84 -12.77 3.90
CA GLY A 116 8.38 -14.09 4.25
C GLY A 116 9.55 -14.51 3.35
N LEU A 117 9.42 -14.31 2.04
CA LEU A 117 10.50 -14.55 1.07
C LEU A 117 11.70 -13.64 1.35
N TYR A 118 11.45 -12.36 1.61
CA TYR A 118 12.51 -11.41 1.91
C TYR A 118 13.26 -11.77 3.20
N CYS A 119 12.54 -12.10 4.27
CA CYS A 119 13.11 -12.61 5.53
C CYS A 119 13.89 -13.92 5.31
N GLY A 120 13.43 -14.75 4.38
CA GLY A 120 14.14 -15.96 3.95
C GLY A 120 15.56 -15.69 3.44
N MET A 121 15.77 -14.54 2.78
CA MET A 121 17.04 -14.11 2.19
C MET A 121 17.94 -13.32 3.14
N LEU A 122 17.46 -12.95 4.34
CA LEU A 122 18.25 -12.20 5.31
C LEU A 122 19.31 -13.08 5.98
N PRO A 123 20.42 -12.47 6.45
CA PRO A 123 21.38 -13.12 7.33
C PRO A 123 20.66 -13.74 8.53
N ARG A 124 21.14 -14.92 8.93
CA ARG A 124 20.61 -15.63 10.10
C ARG A 124 21.44 -15.29 11.32
N ASP A 125 20.75 -15.05 12.43
CA ASP A 125 21.40 -14.97 13.74
C ASP A 125 21.89 -16.35 14.19
N VAL A 126 22.52 -16.40 15.36
CA VAL A 126 23.08 -17.62 15.95
C VAL A 126 22.01 -18.68 16.24
N GLU A 127 20.74 -18.27 16.35
CA GLU A 127 19.58 -19.13 16.61
C GLU A 127 18.87 -19.57 15.30
N GLY A 128 19.30 -19.07 14.13
CA GLY A 128 18.71 -19.36 12.83
C GLY A 128 17.53 -18.45 12.46
N ASN A 129 17.22 -17.44 13.26
CA ASN A 129 16.18 -16.45 12.97
C ASN A 129 16.72 -15.40 11.98
N ALA A 130 15.83 -14.82 11.19
CA ALA A 130 16.20 -13.66 10.37
C ALA A 130 16.50 -12.47 11.29
N GLU A 131 17.64 -11.81 11.08
CA GLU A 131 17.99 -10.60 11.84
C GLU A 131 17.08 -9.43 11.40
N LEU A 132 16.09 -9.14 12.25
CA LEU A 132 15.11 -8.06 12.03
C LEU A 132 15.32 -6.95 13.07
N PRO A 133 15.17 -5.65 12.69
CA PRO A 133 15.21 -4.55 13.64
C PRO A 133 14.20 -4.75 14.77
N LYS A 134 14.65 -4.67 16.02
CA LYS A 134 13.80 -4.82 17.22
C LYS A 134 12.54 -3.93 17.20
N PRO A 135 12.59 -2.65 16.73
CA PRO A 135 11.39 -1.83 16.62
C PRO A 135 10.32 -2.44 15.71
N LEU A 136 10.73 -3.10 14.63
CA LEU A 136 9.86 -3.70 13.62
C LEU A 136 9.16 -4.94 14.18
N VAL A 137 9.92 -5.83 14.83
CA VAL A 137 9.39 -7.04 15.46
C VAL A 137 8.44 -6.68 16.60
N GLY A 138 8.84 -5.76 17.48
CA GLY A 138 8.01 -5.31 18.60
C GLY A 138 6.71 -4.66 18.14
N LEU A 139 6.76 -3.73 17.18
CA LEU A 139 5.56 -3.08 16.66
C LEU A 139 4.62 -4.09 16.00
N SER A 140 5.15 -4.95 15.13
CA SER A 140 4.33 -5.93 14.42
C SER A 140 3.67 -6.89 15.41
N THR A 141 4.41 -7.34 16.43
CA THR A 141 3.89 -8.23 17.47
C THR A 141 2.76 -7.56 18.25
N ASP A 142 2.96 -6.32 18.73
CA ASP A 142 1.94 -5.57 19.47
C ASP A 142 0.68 -5.34 18.61
N LEU A 143 0.87 -4.98 17.33
CA LEU A 143 -0.19 -4.68 16.39
C LEU A 143 -1.04 -5.93 16.07
N TYR A 144 -0.39 -7.05 15.74
CA TYR A 144 -1.08 -8.30 15.46
C TYR A 144 -1.68 -8.94 16.71
N ALA A 145 -1.05 -8.83 17.89
CA ALA A 145 -1.65 -9.27 19.14
C ALA A 145 -2.95 -8.51 19.44
N ALA A 146 -2.97 -7.19 19.21
CA ALA A 146 -4.16 -6.37 19.40
C ALA A 146 -5.30 -6.72 18.43
N ALA A 147 -5.00 -7.06 17.18
CA ALA A 147 -6.02 -7.40 16.18
C ALA A 147 -6.31 -8.90 16.01
N ALA A 148 -5.57 -9.80 16.68
CA ALA A 148 -5.75 -11.24 16.54
C ALA A 148 -7.20 -11.67 16.80
N GLY A 149 -7.81 -11.14 17.86
CA GLY A 149 -9.22 -11.38 18.18
C GLY A 149 -10.16 -10.91 17.08
N VAL A 150 -9.92 -9.72 16.50
CA VAL A 150 -10.74 -9.15 15.43
C VAL A 150 -10.66 -10.00 14.17
N PHE A 151 -9.45 -10.33 13.70
CA PHE A 151 -9.27 -11.18 12.52
C PHE A 151 -9.85 -12.58 12.73
N PHE A 152 -9.67 -13.17 13.91
CA PHE A 152 -10.25 -14.46 14.25
C PHE A 152 -11.78 -14.41 14.23
N SER A 153 -12.39 -13.39 14.84
CA SER A 153 -13.84 -13.21 14.83
C SER A 153 -14.40 -13.06 13.41
N ILE A 154 -13.77 -12.24 12.56
CA ILE A 154 -14.17 -12.10 11.15
C ILE A 154 -14.12 -13.45 10.45
N GLY A 155 -13.02 -14.20 10.58
CA GLY A 155 -12.86 -15.51 9.96
C GLY A 155 -13.88 -16.53 10.42
N VAL A 156 -14.13 -16.62 11.73
CA VAL A 156 -15.15 -17.52 12.31
C VAL A 156 -16.54 -17.14 11.83
N ILE A 157 -16.91 -15.86 11.83
CA ILE A 157 -18.21 -15.40 11.34
C ILE A 157 -18.40 -15.77 9.88
N MET A 158 -17.42 -15.48 9.02
CA MET A 158 -17.48 -15.85 7.59
C MET A 158 -17.61 -17.36 7.37
N LEU A 159 -16.92 -18.18 8.18
CA LEU A 159 -17.04 -19.64 8.13
C LEU A 159 -18.42 -20.13 8.58
N LEU A 160 -18.95 -19.58 9.67
CA LEU A 160 -20.29 -19.92 10.17
C LEU A 160 -21.36 -19.54 9.14
N MET A 161 -21.25 -18.36 8.53
CA MET A 161 -22.17 -17.92 7.47
C MET A 161 -22.14 -18.87 6.27
N LYS A 162 -20.95 -19.36 5.89
CA LYS A 162 -20.82 -20.36 4.82
C LYS A 162 -21.34 -21.74 5.22
N ALA A 163 -21.14 -22.17 6.46
CA ALA A 163 -21.55 -23.49 6.94
C ALA A 163 -23.07 -23.58 7.17
N PHE A 164 -23.69 -22.47 7.58
CA PHE A 164 -25.10 -22.39 7.93
C PHE A 164 -25.94 -21.62 6.90
N SER A 165 -25.42 -21.32 5.71
CA SER A 165 -26.23 -20.77 4.62
C SER A 165 -27.23 -21.83 4.14
N SER A 166 -28.40 -21.86 4.77
CA SER A 166 -29.51 -22.73 4.38
C SER A 166 -30.44 -21.97 3.43
N SER A 167 -30.68 -22.55 2.26
CA SER A 167 -31.52 -22.08 1.14
C SER A 167 -30.81 -21.23 0.08
N ALA A 168 -31.14 -21.54 -1.18
CA ALA A 168 -30.47 -21.06 -2.39
C ALA A 168 -30.62 -19.55 -2.67
N ASP A 169 -31.41 -18.82 -1.89
CA ASP A 169 -31.78 -17.42 -2.17
C ASP A 169 -31.40 -16.40 -1.08
N ALA A 170 -30.87 -16.84 0.08
CA ALA A 170 -30.38 -15.93 1.12
C ALA A 170 -28.87 -16.11 1.32
N SER A 171 -28.06 -15.43 0.52
CA SER A 171 -26.62 -15.38 0.76
C SER A 171 -26.38 -14.66 2.09
N ALA A 172 -26.07 -15.41 3.15
CA ALA A 172 -25.60 -14.83 4.40
C ALA A 172 -24.34 -14.01 4.10
N ALA A 173 -24.45 -12.68 4.13
CA ALA A 173 -23.39 -11.72 3.86
C ALA A 173 -23.24 -10.77 5.06
N LEU A 174 -22.02 -10.26 5.28
CA LEU A 174 -21.78 -9.27 6.32
C LEU A 174 -22.62 -8.03 6.03
N SER A 175 -23.31 -7.51 7.04
CA SER A 175 -24.06 -6.27 6.91
C SER A 175 -23.13 -5.07 6.80
N SER A 176 -23.62 -3.95 6.27
CA SER A 176 -22.86 -2.68 6.28
C SER A 176 -22.42 -2.30 7.69
N THR A 177 -23.26 -2.55 8.70
CA THR A 177 -22.92 -2.32 10.11
C THR A 177 -21.72 -3.14 10.55
N ASP A 178 -21.67 -4.44 10.20
CA ASP A 178 -20.54 -5.31 10.53
C ASP A 178 -19.25 -4.80 9.88
N LEU A 179 -19.33 -4.38 8.62
CA LEU A 179 -18.19 -3.81 7.89
C LEU A 179 -17.69 -2.50 8.51
N TYR A 180 -18.58 -1.59 8.91
CA TYR A 180 -18.20 -0.37 9.63
C TYR A 180 -17.56 -0.67 10.99
N VAL A 181 -18.09 -1.63 11.74
CA VAL A 181 -17.57 -2.00 13.06
C VAL A 181 -16.17 -2.61 12.93
N PHE A 182 -16.00 -3.62 12.07
CA PHE A 182 -14.69 -4.24 11.86
C PHE A 182 -13.68 -3.26 11.27
N GLY A 183 -14.08 -2.46 10.27
CA GLY A 183 -13.25 -1.44 9.68
C GLY A 183 -12.81 -0.38 10.70
N GLY A 184 -13.75 0.13 11.49
CA GLY A 184 -13.49 1.12 12.53
C GLY A 184 -12.56 0.61 13.63
N ILE A 185 -12.75 -0.61 14.11
CA ILE A 185 -11.88 -1.21 15.14
C ILE A 185 -10.45 -1.39 14.61
N LEU A 186 -10.28 -1.92 13.39
CA LEU A 186 -8.94 -2.11 12.81
C LEU A 186 -8.22 -0.78 12.57
N LEU A 187 -8.92 0.26 12.10
CA LEU A 187 -8.35 1.61 11.99
C LEU A 187 -7.99 2.21 13.34
N LEU A 188 -8.80 1.98 14.37
CA LEU A 188 -8.50 2.42 15.74
C LEU A 188 -7.21 1.75 16.25
N ILE A 189 -7.05 0.45 16.02
CA ILE A 189 -5.83 -0.29 16.35
C ILE A 189 -4.62 0.33 15.64
N GLN A 190 -4.74 0.59 14.33
CA GLN A 190 -3.68 1.24 13.55
C GLN A 190 -3.34 2.63 14.09
N LEU A 191 -4.34 3.45 14.40
CA LEU A 191 -4.15 4.79 14.94
C LEU A 191 -3.41 4.75 16.28
N VAL A 192 -3.79 3.85 17.17
CA VAL A 192 -3.13 3.67 18.47
C VAL A 192 -1.69 3.19 18.27
N ALA A 193 -1.46 2.22 17.38
CA ALA A 193 -0.13 1.69 17.10
C ALA A 193 0.82 2.76 16.52
N VAL A 194 0.38 3.50 15.49
CA VAL A 194 1.15 4.61 14.91
C VAL A 194 1.42 5.70 15.95
N THR A 195 0.42 6.07 16.75
CA THR A 195 0.59 7.10 17.79
C THR A 195 1.59 6.67 18.86
N ARG A 196 1.52 5.41 19.30
CA ARG A 196 2.46 4.85 20.28
C ARG A 196 3.86 4.74 19.70
N LEU A 197 3.98 4.31 18.44
CA LEU A 197 5.24 4.24 17.72
C LEU A 197 5.88 5.62 17.61
N VAL A 198 5.14 6.62 17.14
CA VAL A 198 5.63 8.01 17.07
C VAL A 198 6.05 8.50 18.45
N LYS A 199 5.25 8.30 19.51
CA LYS A 199 5.59 8.76 20.87
C LYS A 199 6.80 8.03 21.47
N ARG A 200 6.93 6.73 21.24
CA ARG A 200 7.99 5.88 21.80
C ARG A 200 9.35 6.18 21.17
N PHE A 201 9.35 6.46 19.87
CA PHE A 201 10.56 6.70 19.09
C PHE A 201 10.79 8.20 18.79
N SER A 202 9.91 9.10 19.24
CA SER A 202 10.13 10.55 19.18
C SER A 202 11.12 11.06 20.23
N LYS A 203 11.30 10.34 21.34
CA LYS A 203 12.29 10.67 22.37
C LYS A 203 13.63 10.10 21.91
N ASP A 204 14.66 10.94 21.94
CA ASP A 204 16.01 10.69 21.41
C ASP A 204 16.42 9.22 21.53
N HIS A 205 16.38 8.52 20.39
CA HIS A 205 16.95 7.18 20.29
C HIS A 205 18.47 7.35 20.33
N GLU A 206 19.08 7.03 21.47
CA GLU A 206 20.44 6.52 21.43
C GLU A 206 20.39 5.17 20.71
N PRO A 207 21.14 4.99 19.61
CA PRO A 207 21.16 3.72 18.88
C PRO A 207 21.66 2.62 19.84
N ALA A 208 20.81 1.65 20.11
CA ALA A 208 21.07 0.48 20.94
C ALA A 208 21.85 -0.63 20.19
N SER A 209 22.06 -0.50 18.88
CA SER A 209 23.01 -1.34 18.13
C SER A 209 23.69 -0.59 16.98
N ALA A 210 24.82 -1.14 16.49
CA ALA A 210 25.55 -0.62 15.33
C ALA A 210 24.75 -0.67 14.01
N GLU A 211 23.60 -1.33 14.00
CA GLU A 211 22.67 -1.43 12.86
C GLU A 211 21.46 -0.51 12.97
N ASP A 212 21.29 0.20 14.10
CA ASP A 212 20.29 1.26 14.16
C ASP A 212 20.65 2.29 13.10
N VAL A 213 19.77 2.41 12.10
CA VAL A 213 19.92 3.32 10.97
C VAL A 213 20.33 4.67 11.55
N PRO A 214 21.57 5.13 11.32
CA PRO A 214 22.05 6.32 12.00
C PRO A 214 21.11 7.44 11.61
N VAL A 215 20.56 8.10 12.64
CA VAL A 215 19.76 9.31 12.48
C VAL A 215 20.66 10.31 11.78
N GLN A 216 20.56 10.38 10.45
CA GLN A 216 21.27 11.36 9.67
C GLN A 216 20.72 12.71 10.11
N LYS A 217 21.47 13.39 10.97
CA LYS A 217 21.34 14.83 11.20
C LYS A 217 21.72 15.49 9.88
N GLU A 218 20.76 15.59 8.97
CA GLU A 218 21.01 16.22 7.68
C GLU A 218 21.18 17.73 7.86
N THR A 219 22.29 18.15 7.29
CA THR A 219 22.93 19.44 7.30
C THR A 219 22.10 20.45 6.53
N ASN A 220 21.83 21.61 7.14
CA ASN A 220 21.45 22.92 6.55
C ASN A 220 20.98 22.93 5.08
N GLU A 221 19.93 22.17 4.77
CA GLU A 221 19.35 22.08 3.44
C GLU A 221 18.28 23.18 3.25
N LYS A 222 18.23 23.79 2.06
CA LYS A 222 17.28 24.87 1.76
C LYS A 222 15.84 24.36 1.92
N LEU A 223 15.14 24.86 2.95
CA LEU A 223 13.76 24.46 3.24
C LEU A 223 12.85 24.72 2.03
N MET A 224 12.13 23.68 1.60
CA MET A 224 11.13 23.80 0.54
C MET A 224 10.05 24.82 0.94
N PRO A 225 9.64 25.74 0.03
CA PRO A 225 8.54 26.67 0.30
C PRO A 225 7.23 25.92 0.59
N MET A 226 6.41 26.43 1.51
CA MET A 226 5.11 25.80 1.84
C MET A 226 4.20 25.65 0.61
N GLY A 227 4.22 26.61 -0.31
CA GLY A 227 3.45 26.52 -1.55
C GLY A 227 3.84 25.30 -2.40
N VAL A 228 5.13 24.95 -2.45
CA VAL A 228 5.60 23.78 -3.21
C VAL A 228 5.21 22.48 -2.50
N ILE A 229 5.26 22.44 -1.16
CA ILE A 229 4.80 21.30 -0.36
C ILE A 229 3.31 21.03 -0.60
N VAL A 230 2.48 22.07 -0.50
CA VAL A 230 1.04 21.97 -0.75
C VAL A 230 0.77 21.56 -2.20
N LEU A 231 1.53 22.12 -3.16
CA LEU A 231 1.41 21.76 -4.56
C LEU A 231 1.69 20.27 -4.79
N PHE A 232 2.76 19.72 -4.22
CA PHE A 232 3.05 18.28 -4.32
C PHE A 232 1.92 17.43 -3.74
N GLY A 233 1.36 17.79 -2.59
CA GLY A 233 0.25 17.06 -1.98
C GLY A 233 -1.03 17.11 -2.82
N VAL A 234 -1.41 18.30 -3.30
CA VAL A 234 -2.63 18.47 -4.12
C VAL A 234 -2.48 17.81 -5.48
N VAL A 235 -1.34 18.02 -6.16
CA VAL A 235 -1.09 17.39 -7.47
C VAL A 235 -0.98 15.88 -7.31
N GLY A 236 -0.30 15.39 -6.28
CA GLY A 236 -0.26 13.96 -5.95
C GLY A 236 -1.67 13.38 -5.84
N LEU A 237 -2.55 13.99 -5.07
CA LEU A 237 -3.95 13.56 -4.93
C LEU A 237 -4.73 13.60 -6.26
N LEU A 238 -4.61 14.67 -7.05
CA LEU A 238 -5.31 14.76 -8.34
C LEU A 238 -4.80 13.71 -9.34
N VAL A 239 -3.49 13.48 -9.36
CA VAL A 239 -2.85 12.47 -10.21
C VAL A 239 -3.27 11.06 -9.78
N SER A 240 -3.42 10.78 -8.49
CA SER A 240 -3.89 9.47 -8.03
C SER A 240 -5.33 9.18 -8.47
N ILE A 241 -6.18 10.19 -8.61
CA ILE A 241 -7.54 10.01 -9.14
C ILE A 241 -7.48 9.53 -10.60
N VAL A 242 -6.63 10.14 -11.44
CA VAL A 242 -6.49 9.75 -12.85
C VAL A 242 -5.90 8.34 -12.98
N GLY A 243 -4.83 8.06 -12.24
CA GLY A 243 -4.21 6.74 -12.22
C GLY A 243 -5.17 5.68 -11.68
N GLY A 244 -5.85 5.97 -10.58
CA GLY A 244 -6.81 5.10 -9.93
C GLY A 244 -8.01 4.77 -10.82
N HIS A 245 -8.59 5.77 -11.49
CA HIS A 245 -9.66 5.56 -12.46
C HIS A 245 -9.23 4.61 -13.59
N SER A 246 -8.02 4.81 -14.12
CA SER A 246 -7.46 3.96 -15.19
C SER A 246 -7.25 2.51 -14.73
N VAL A 247 -6.75 2.31 -13.50
CA VAL A 247 -6.62 0.96 -12.92
C VAL A 247 -7.99 0.33 -12.64
N GLY A 248 -8.99 1.11 -12.22
CA GLY A 248 -10.37 0.65 -12.05
C GLY A 248 -10.99 0.17 -13.35
N GLU A 249 -10.83 0.92 -14.45
CA GLU A 249 -11.26 0.49 -15.79
C GLU A 249 -10.54 -0.80 -16.22
N PHE A 250 -9.23 -0.88 -16.00
CA PHE A 250 -8.46 -2.10 -16.27
C PHE A 250 -9.00 -3.30 -15.49
N ALA A 251 -9.30 -3.14 -14.18
CA ALA A 251 -9.84 -4.21 -13.36
C ALA A 251 -11.18 -4.73 -13.92
N GLY A 252 -12.08 -3.81 -14.32
CA GLY A 252 -13.34 -4.19 -14.98
C GLY A 252 -13.12 -4.93 -16.29
N ILE A 253 -12.23 -4.43 -17.16
CA ILE A 253 -11.92 -5.08 -18.45
C ILE A 253 -11.34 -6.48 -18.22
N LEU A 254 -10.38 -6.62 -17.30
CA LEU A 254 -9.70 -7.87 -16.99
C LEU A 254 -10.71 -8.92 -16.50
N VAL A 255 -11.54 -8.57 -15.51
CA VAL A 255 -12.53 -9.50 -14.94
C VAL A 255 -13.54 -9.93 -15.99
N ASN A 256 -14.10 -8.99 -16.76
CA ASN A 256 -15.10 -9.30 -17.78
C ASN A 256 -14.50 -10.19 -18.89
N LYS A 257 -13.30 -9.89 -19.38
CA LYS A 257 -12.65 -10.69 -20.43
C LYS A 257 -12.24 -12.08 -19.97
N LEU A 258 -11.83 -12.22 -18.70
CA LEU A 258 -11.55 -13.54 -18.13
C LEU A 258 -12.84 -14.36 -17.97
N ALA A 259 -13.93 -13.72 -17.53
CA ALA A 259 -15.24 -14.36 -17.45
C ALA A 259 -15.75 -14.80 -18.83
N ASP A 260 -15.62 -13.96 -19.86
CA ASP A 260 -15.95 -14.30 -21.25
C ASP A 260 -15.16 -15.52 -21.76
N ALA A 261 -13.92 -15.70 -21.27
CA ALA A 261 -13.07 -16.84 -21.58
C ALA A 261 -13.31 -18.06 -20.68
N GLY A 262 -14.29 -18.02 -19.78
CA GLY A 262 -14.68 -19.12 -18.90
C GLY A 262 -13.86 -19.24 -17.60
N TYR A 263 -13.02 -18.25 -17.28
CA TYR A 263 -12.28 -18.22 -16.01
C TYR A 263 -13.12 -17.64 -14.88
N SER A 264 -12.83 -18.07 -13.65
CA SER A 264 -13.50 -17.54 -12.45
C SER A 264 -13.02 -16.14 -12.10
N GLU A 265 -13.88 -15.34 -11.46
CA GLU A 265 -13.53 -14.03 -10.90
C GLU A 265 -12.32 -14.09 -9.95
N MET A 266 -12.14 -15.22 -9.26
CA MET A 266 -11.02 -15.43 -8.35
C MET A 266 -9.67 -15.44 -9.09
N PHE A 267 -9.63 -15.92 -10.33
CA PHE A 267 -8.41 -15.87 -11.15
C PHE A 267 -8.04 -14.41 -11.50
N GLY A 268 -9.03 -13.60 -11.88
CA GLY A 268 -8.84 -12.16 -12.09
C GLY A 268 -8.38 -11.44 -10.83
N ALA A 269 -8.96 -11.79 -9.67
CA ALA A 269 -8.57 -11.22 -8.38
C ALA A 269 -7.11 -11.54 -7.99
N ILE A 270 -6.61 -12.74 -8.30
CA ILE A 270 -5.21 -13.11 -8.07
C ILE A 270 -4.27 -12.27 -8.95
N ILE A 271 -4.61 -12.09 -10.23
CA ILE A 271 -3.80 -11.25 -11.13
C ILE A 271 -3.79 -9.80 -10.62
N LEU A 272 -4.95 -9.27 -10.23
CA LEU A 272 -5.08 -7.92 -9.71
C LEU A 272 -4.36 -7.73 -8.37
N SER A 273 -4.30 -8.72 -7.49
CA SER A 273 -3.58 -8.59 -6.22
C SER A 273 -2.06 -8.56 -6.39
N VAL A 274 -1.52 -9.33 -7.34
CA VAL A 274 -0.11 -9.21 -7.74
C VAL A 274 0.15 -7.82 -8.32
N PHE A 275 -0.77 -7.32 -9.15
CA PHE A 275 -0.67 -5.99 -9.74
C PHE A 275 -0.70 -4.87 -8.68
N ALA A 276 -1.62 -4.95 -7.71
CA ALA A 276 -1.71 -4.02 -6.58
C ALA A 276 -0.43 -4.04 -5.73
N SER A 277 0.20 -5.20 -5.59
CA SER A 277 1.46 -5.37 -4.84
C SER A 277 2.72 -4.96 -5.62
N ALA A 278 2.61 -4.64 -6.91
CA ALA A 278 3.76 -4.36 -7.77
C ALA A 278 4.64 -3.20 -7.23
N GLY A 279 4.02 -2.17 -6.66
CA GLY A 279 4.73 -1.02 -6.11
C GLY A 279 5.61 -1.41 -4.93
N ALA A 280 5.05 -2.19 -4.00
CA ALA A 280 5.79 -2.73 -2.87
C ALA A 280 6.96 -3.60 -3.34
N PHE A 281 6.74 -4.49 -4.32
CA PHE A 281 7.80 -5.32 -4.88
C PHE A 281 8.93 -4.52 -5.53
N VAL A 282 8.60 -3.53 -6.34
CA VAL A 282 9.59 -2.65 -7.00
C VAL A 282 10.38 -1.87 -5.96
N MET A 283 9.73 -1.34 -4.92
CA MET A 283 10.40 -0.61 -3.84
C MET A 283 11.34 -1.50 -3.03
N ILE A 284 10.89 -2.70 -2.63
CA ILE A 284 11.69 -3.69 -1.90
C ILE A 284 12.90 -4.10 -2.76
N GLY A 285 12.66 -4.49 -4.00
CA GLY A 285 13.71 -4.92 -4.93
C GLY A 285 14.73 -3.83 -5.22
N THR A 286 14.28 -2.61 -5.51
CA THR A 286 15.17 -1.46 -5.78
C THR A 286 16.04 -1.14 -4.57
N ALA A 287 15.48 -1.13 -3.36
CA ALA A 287 16.24 -0.92 -2.14
C ALA A 287 17.25 -2.05 -1.90
N HIS A 288 16.86 -3.30 -2.14
CA HIS A 288 17.74 -4.46 -2.02
C HIS A 288 18.93 -4.41 -3.00
N PHE A 289 18.68 -4.15 -4.30
CA PHE A 289 19.75 -4.04 -5.30
C PHE A 289 20.71 -2.87 -5.02
N LYS A 290 20.22 -1.82 -4.36
CA LYS A 290 21.05 -0.70 -3.88
C LYS A 290 21.76 -1.00 -2.55
N ARG A 291 21.72 -2.25 -2.06
CA ARG A 291 22.26 -2.71 -0.77
C ARG A 291 21.72 -1.94 0.44
N LYS A 292 20.51 -1.37 0.32
CA LYS A 292 19.80 -0.66 1.37
C LYS A 292 18.84 -1.61 2.09
N TYR A 293 19.39 -2.64 2.72
CA TYR A 293 18.61 -3.76 3.27
C TYR A 293 17.62 -3.33 4.35
N SER A 294 17.98 -2.35 5.19
CA SER A 294 17.09 -1.77 6.20
C SER A 294 15.87 -1.07 5.60
N ILE A 295 16.06 -0.36 4.49
CA ILE A 295 14.96 0.32 3.76
C ILE A 295 14.07 -0.72 3.06
N ALA A 296 14.67 -1.71 2.41
CA ALA A 296 13.92 -2.80 1.79
C ALA A 296 13.06 -3.55 2.82
N MET A 297 13.61 -3.81 4.01
CA MET A 297 12.90 -4.46 5.10
C MET A 297 11.78 -3.58 5.69
N ALA A 298 12.04 -2.28 5.85
CA ALA A 298 11.02 -1.33 6.29
C ALA A 298 9.85 -1.26 5.31
N ASN A 299 10.12 -1.27 4.00
CA ASN A 299 9.08 -1.31 2.96
C ASN A 299 8.28 -2.62 3.00
N ALA A 300 8.96 -3.76 3.15
CA ALA A 300 8.30 -5.06 3.27
C ALA A 300 7.44 -5.17 4.53
N SER A 301 7.91 -4.62 5.66
CA SER A 301 7.14 -4.56 6.91
C SER A 301 5.97 -3.58 6.84
N GLY A 302 6.15 -2.45 6.15
CA GLY A 302 5.08 -1.50 5.86
C GLY A 302 3.92 -2.18 5.13
N ALA A 303 4.21 -3.00 4.11
CA ALA A 303 3.17 -3.73 3.38
C ALA A 303 2.36 -4.68 4.29
N ILE A 304 3.02 -5.47 5.14
CA ILE A 304 2.31 -6.40 6.04
C ILE A 304 1.58 -5.69 7.19
N THR A 305 2.00 -4.49 7.61
CA THR A 305 1.34 -3.76 8.70
C THR A 305 0.27 -2.80 8.21
N GLN A 306 0.41 -2.21 7.03
CA GLN A 306 -0.52 -1.20 6.54
C GLN A 306 -1.66 -1.82 5.71
N VAL A 307 -1.43 -2.89 4.96
CA VAL A 307 -2.53 -3.53 4.20
C VAL A 307 -3.65 -4.05 5.12
N PRO A 308 -3.38 -4.84 6.18
CA PRO A 308 -4.45 -5.34 7.06
C PRO A 308 -5.10 -4.27 7.94
N PHE A 309 -4.38 -3.20 8.28
CA PHE A 309 -4.80 -2.26 9.33
C PHE A 309 -5.14 -0.85 8.81
N LEU A 310 -4.86 -0.56 7.54
CA LEU A 310 -5.25 0.68 6.86
C LEU A 310 -6.05 0.38 5.60
N VAL A 311 -5.51 -0.43 4.68
CA VAL A 311 -6.14 -0.65 3.37
C VAL A 311 -7.41 -1.49 3.49
N LEU A 312 -7.34 -2.67 4.12
CA LEU A 312 -8.48 -3.55 4.36
C LEU A 312 -9.64 -2.86 5.08
N PRO A 313 -9.44 -2.18 6.23
CA PRO A 313 -10.57 -1.57 6.91
C PRO A 313 -11.18 -0.39 6.14
N ILE A 314 -10.39 0.37 5.38
CA ILE A 314 -10.92 1.40 4.48
C ILE A 314 -11.74 0.76 3.36
N ALA A 315 -11.28 -0.36 2.80
CA ALA A 315 -12.06 -1.11 1.81
C ALA A 315 -13.40 -1.60 2.37
N MET A 316 -13.41 -2.11 3.61
CA MET A 316 -14.64 -2.53 4.30
C MET A 316 -15.60 -1.35 4.49
N ILE A 317 -15.09 -0.19 4.89
CA ILE A 317 -15.90 1.04 5.07
C ILE A 317 -16.47 1.53 3.74
N ILE A 318 -15.67 1.52 2.66
CA ILE A 318 -16.12 1.91 1.32
C ILE A 318 -17.21 0.95 0.82
N LEU A 319 -17.06 -0.36 1.03
CA LEU A 319 -18.07 -1.36 0.64
C LEU A 319 -19.36 -1.26 1.45
N ALA A 320 -19.30 -0.67 2.64
CA ALA A 320 -20.45 -0.46 3.50
C ALA A 320 -21.26 0.80 3.16
N ALA A 321 -20.68 1.72 2.38
CA ALA A 321 -21.24 3.01 1.99
C ALA A 321 -22.04 2.91 0.69
#